data_AF-A0AAD3RVS7-F1
#
_entry.id   AF-A0AAD3RVS7-F1
#
_cell.length_a   1.000
_cell.length_b   1.000
_cell.length_c   1.000
_cell.angle_alpha   90.00
_cell.angle_beta   90.00
_cell.angle_gamma   90.00
#
_symmetry.space_group_name_H-M   'P 1'
#
loop_
_entity.id
_entity.type
_entity.pdbx_description
1 polymer ?
#
loop_
_entity_poly.entity_id
_entity_poly.type
_entity_poly.pdbx_seq_one_letter_code
_entity_poly.pdbx_strand_id
1 'polypeptide(L)'
;MHSEKGKESREMDNRERRLYDAALEGDVDRQLELLREDPLILNRYEVSKGNSAGSPLHVVAKLGHVRFATEILRRKPELAEQLDPSKSSPLHNAWHTWI
;
A
#
# COMPACT_ATOMS: atom_id res chain seq x y z
N MET A 1 17.77 -28.84 -6.00
CA MET A 1 17.65 -27.43 -5.55
C MET A 1 16.16 -27.05 -5.56
N HIS A 2 15.36 -27.43 -4.55
CA HIS A 2 13.90 -27.17 -4.56
C HIS A 2 13.28 -27.01 -3.15
N SER A 3 14.01 -26.46 -2.16
CA SER A 3 13.49 -26.32 -0.78
C SER A 3 13.40 -24.88 -0.25
N GLU A 4 13.57 -23.86 -1.09
CA GLU A 4 13.41 -22.45 -0.66
C GLU A 4 11.96 -21.93 -0.80
N LYS A 5 11.18 -22.48 -1.73
CA LYS A 5 9.81 -22.00 -2.04
C LYS A 5 8.85 -22.02 -0.85
N GLY A 6 9.06 -22.93 0.10
CA GLY A 6 8.21 -23.05 1.31
C GLY A 6 8.57 -22.08 2.44
N LYS A 7 9.81 -21.58 2.48
CA LYS A 7 10.26 -20.64 3.52
C LYS A 7 9.89 -19.20 3.16
N GLU A 8 10.08 -18.84 1.89
CA GLU A 8 9.76 -17.50 1.39
C GLU A 8 8.28 -17.15 1.58
N SER A 9 7.36 -18.08 1.28
CA SER A 9 5.92 -17.85 1.44
C SER A 9 5.52 -17.54 2.90
N ARG A 10 6.18 -18.18 3.87
CA ARG A 10 5.89 -17.98 5.30
C ARG A 10 6.52 -16.69 5.85
N GLU A 11 7.69 -16.31 5.34
CA GLU A 11 8.31 -15.03 5.69
C GLU A 11 7.59 -13.84 5.07
N MET A 12 7.03 -14.01 3.87
CA MET A 12 6.18 -12.99 3.22
C MET A 12 4.98 -12.65 4.11
N ASP A 13 4.20 -13.65 4.53
CA ASP A 13 3.02 -13.44 5.40
C ASP A 13 3.39 -12.76 6.72
N ASN A 14 4.57 -13.06 7.27
CA ASN A 14 5.07 -12.41 8.49
C ASN A 14 5.35 -10.91 8.26
N ARG A 15 6.08 -10.55 7.19
CA ARG A 15 6.35 -9.14 6.89
C ARG A 15 5.07 -8.37 6.55
N GLU A 16 4.15 -8.99 5.82
CA GLU A 16 2.83 -8.43 5.51
C GLU A 16 2.01 -8.15 6.79
N ARG A 17 2.06 -9.06 7.77
CA ARG A 17 1.46 -8.86 9.11
C ARG A 17 2.11 -7.72 9.87
N ARG A 18 3.46 -7.68 9.94
CA ARG A 18 4.19 -6.58 10.60
C ARG A 18 3.84 -5.22 10.01
N LEU A 19 3.68 -5.15 8.68
CA LEU A 19 3.27 -3.93 7.99
C LEU A 19 1.84 -3.51 8.36
N TYR A 20 0.93 -4.49 8.50
CA TYR A 20 -0.44 -4.24 8.93
C TYR A 20 -0.53 -3.74 10.38
N ASP A 21 0.23 -4.34 11.31
CA ASP A 21 0.31 -3.85 12.70
C ASP A 21 0.88 -2.43 12.77
N ALA A 22 1.99 -2.16 12.06
CA ALA A 22 2.55 -0.82 11.98
C ALA A 22 1.55 0.20 11.41
N ALA A 23 0.72 -0.21 10.44
CA ALA A 23 -0.35 0.62 9.89
C ALA A 23 -1.49 0.87 10.90
N LEU A 24 -1.83 -0.09 11.76
CA LEU A 24 -2.80 0.12 12.84
C LEU A 24 -2.27 1.14 13.87
N GLU A 25 -1.01 1.00 14.26
CA GLU A 25 -0.37 1.89 15.24
C GLU A 25 -0.01 3.27 14.65
N GLY A 26 0.13 3.37 13.32
CA GLY A 26 0.66 4.56 12.66
C GLY A 26 2.18 4.71 12.84
N ASP A 27 2.88 3.61 13.09
CA ASP A 27 4.32 3.58 13.35
C ASP A 27 5.11 3.70 12.05
N VAL A 28 5.52 4.93 11.73
CA VAL A 28 6.28 5.28 10.53
C VAL A 28 7.71 4.73 10.59
N ASP A 29 8.29 4.57 11.78
CA ASP A 29 9.64 4.03 11.93
C ASP A 29 9.67 2.54 11.57
N ARG A 30 8.70 1.76 12.09
CA ARG A 30 8.52 0.35 11.69
C ARG A 30 8.24 0.20 10.21
N GLN A 31 7.44 1.10 9.64
CA GLN A 31 7.19 1.12 8.21
C GLN A 31 8.47 1.33 7.40
N LEU A 32 9.27 2.33 7.76
CA LEU A 32 10.54 2.63 7.10
C LEU A 32 11.54 1.49 7.25
N GLU A 33 11.58 0.83 8.41
CA GLU A 33 12.39 -0.37 8.62
C GLU A 33 11.96 -1.49 7.69
N LEU A 34 10.66 -1.82 7.64
CA LEU A 34 10.12 -2.85 6.73
C LEU A 34 10.36 -2.51 5.26
N LEU A 35 10.26 -1.24 4.87
CA LEU A 35 10.54 -0.78 3.51
C LEU A 35 12.03 -0.79 3.17
N ARG A 36 12.92 -0.68 4.17
CA ARG A 36 14.36 -0.88 4.00
C ARG A 36 14.71 -2.36 3.86
N GLU A 37 14.06 -3.21 4.65
CA GLU A 37 14.20 -4.67 4.56
C GLU A 37 13.68 -5.20 3.22
N ASP A 38 12.48 -4.77 2.80
CA ASP A 38 11.84 -5.16 1.55
C ASP A 38 11.10 -3.96 0.92
N PRO A 39 11.74 -3.23 -0.02
CA PRO A 39 11.12 -2.08 -0.67
C PRO A 39 9.95 -2.47 -1.59
N LEU A 40 9.80 -3.75 -1.92
CA LEU A 40 8.72 -4.26 -2.76
C LEU A 40 7.58 -4.87 -1.94
N ILE A 41 7.64 -4.83 -0.60
CA ILE A 41 6.62 -5.38 0.29
C ILE A 41 5.22 -4.87 -0.02
N LEU A 42 5.09 -3.58 -0.35
CA LEU A 42 3.82 -2.97 -0.75
C LEU A 42 3.27 -3.57 -2.04
N ASN A 43 4.14 -3.74 -3.06
CA ASN A 43 3.75 -4.32 -4.34
C ASN A 43 3.37 -5.79 -4.21
N ARG A 44 4.11 -6.54 -3.38
CA ARG A 44 3.81 -7.95 -3.11
C ARG A 44 2.51 -8.11 -2.33
N TYR A 45 2.28 -7.25 -1.33
CA TYR A 45 1.01 -7.22 -0.58
C TYR A 45 -0.17 -6.97 -1.51
N GLU A 46 -0.06 -6.01 -2.44
CA GLU A 46 -1.11 -5.77 -3.43
C GLU A 46 -1.38 -6.99 -4.34
N VAL A 47 -0.32 -7.67 -4.80
CA VAL A 47 -0.47 -8.87 -5.63
C VAL A 47 -1.05 -10.05 -4.81
N SER A 48 -0.68 -10.16 -3.54
CA SER A 48 -1.06 -11.24 -2.63
C SER A 48 -2.50 -11.12 -2.12
N LYS A 49 -2.86 -9.93 -1.62
CA LYS A 49 -4.13 -9.65 -0.92
C LYS A 49 -5.10 -8.82 -1.74
N GLY A 50 -4.69 -8.37 -2.93
CA GLY A 50 -5.46 -7.42 -3.74
C GLY A 50 -5.59 -6.07 -3.04
N ASN A 51 -6.25 -5.13 -3.72
CA ASN A 51 -6.53 -3.83 -3.14
C ASN A 51 -7.79 -3.86 -2.24
N SER A 52 -7.78 -4.81 -1.29
CA SER A 52 -8.88 -5.07 -0.38
C SER A 52 -9.00 -3.96 0.68
N ALA A 53 -10.22 -3.75 1.20
CA ALA A 53 -10.52 -2.77 2.26
C ALA A 53 -9.74 -2.98 3.58
N GLY A 54 -9.03 -4.10 3.72
CA GLY A 54 -8.10 -4.41 4.81
C GLY A 54 -6.63 -4.16 4.49
N SER A 55 -6.30 -3.50 3.37
CA SER A 55 -4.91 -3.13 3.06
C SER A 55 -4.34 -2.18 4.13
N PRO A 56 -3.05 -2.29 4.50
CA PRO A 56 -2.39 -1.37 5.42
C PRO A 56 -2.62 0.09 5.03
N LEU A 57 -2.72 0.35 3.72
CA LEU A 57 -2.99 1.69 3.19
C LEU A 57 -4.43 2.17 3.46
N HIS A 58 -5.42 1.29 3.36
CA HIS A 58 -6.80 1.60 3.76
C HIS A 58 -6.90 1.83 5.27
N VAL A 59 -6.18 1.05 6.07
CA VAL A 59 -6.14 1.19 7.53
C VAL A 59 -5.55 2.54 7.92
N VAL A 60 -4.38 2.91 7.41
CA VAL A 60 -3.75 4.21 7.73
C VAL A 60 -4.56 5.39 7.22
N ALA A 61 -5.18 5.26 6.04
CA ALA A 61 -6.08 6.29 5.52
C ALA A 61 -7.31 6.47 6.41
N LYS A 62 -7.93 5.36 6.84
CA LYS A 62 -9.10 5.36 7.73
C LYS A 62 -8.77 5.87 9.14
N LEU A 63 -7.59 5.54 9.65
CA LEU A 63 -7.12 5.98 10.97
C LEU A 63 -6.57 7.41 10.96
N GLY A 64 -6.37 8.01 9.78
CA GLY A 64 -5.82 9.36 9.65
C GLY A 64 -4.31 9.44 9.88
N HIS A 65 -3.59 8.34 9.71
CA HIS A 65 -2.14 8.28 9.81
C HIS A 65 -1.47 8.86 8.55
N VAL A 66 -1.62 10.17 8.36
CA VAL A 66 -1.23 10.89 7.14
C VAL A 66 0.25 10.71 6.82
N ARG A 67 1.15 10.71 7.82
CA ARG A 67 2.60 10.55 7.61
C ARG A 67 2.94 9.18 7.05
N PHE A 68 2.33 8.13 7.61
CA PHE A 68 2.49 6.75 7.16
C PHE A 68 1.97 6.58 5.73
N ALA A 69 0.75 7.06 5.47
CA ALA A 69 0.15 7.03 4.14
C ALA A 69 1.01 7.80 3.12
N THR A 70 1.50 8.98 3.49
CA THR A 70 2.35 9.82 2.62
C THR A 70 3.60 9.08 2.19
N GLU A 71 4.27 8.35 3.10
CA GLU A 71 5.48 7.61 2.74
C GLU A 71 5.18 6.46 1.77
N ILE A 72 4.02 5.80 1.88
CA ILE A 72 3.55 4.83 0.88
C ILE A 72 3.30 5.52 -0.45
N LEU A 73 2.56 6.62 -0.44
CA LEU A 73 2.17 7.36 -1.65
C LEU A 73 3.37 7.97 -2.37
N ARG A 74 4.44 8.36 -1.64
CA ARG A 74 5.69 8.83 -2.25
C ARG A 74 6.37 7.75 -3.08
N ARG A 75 6.21 6.48 -2.72
CA ARG A 75 6.75 5.35 -3.49
C ARG A 75 5.80 4.83 -4.55
N LYS A 76 4.50 4.84 -4.25
CA LYS A 76 3.44 4.40 -5.13
C LYS A 76 2.28 5.41 -5.12
N PRO A 77 2.39 6.48 -5.92
CA PRO A 77 1.32 7.46 -6.05
C PRO A 77 0.07 6.84 -6.67
N GLU A 78 0.22 5.78 -7.47
CA GLU A 78 -0.87 4.99 -8.06
C GLU A 78 -1.85 4.44 -7.02
N LEU A 79 -1.41 4.28 -5.76
CA LEU A 79 -2.29 3.85 -4.69
C LEU A 79 -3.21 4.97 -4.17
N ALA A 80 -2.79 6.23 -4.32
CA ALA A 80 -3.66 7.36 -3.98
C ALA A 80 -4.89 7.38 -4.88
N GLU A 81 -4.69 7.09 -6.17
CA GLU A 81 -5.75 6.97 -7.17
C GLU A 81 -6.72 5.84 -6.85
N GLN A 82 -6.21 4.70 -6.37
CA GLN A 82 -7.08 3.58 -6.00
C GLN A 82 -7.83 3.80 -4.68
N LEU A 83 -7.28 4.58 -3.75
CA LEU A 83 -7.96 4.94 -2.49
C LEU A 83 -8.91 6.12 -2.62
N ASP A 84 -8.65 6.98 -3.58
CA ASP A 84 -9.45 8.14 -3.90
C ASP A 84 -9.85 8.04 -5.39
N PRO A 85 -10.72 7.07 -5.75
CA PRO A 85 -11.22 6.95 -7.11
C PRO A 85 -11.97 8.22 -7.56
N SER A 86 -12.39 9.06 -6.62
CA SER A 86 -12.91 10.41 -6.84
C SER A 86 -11.87 11.39 -7.43
N LYS A 87 -10.57 11.22 -7.14
CA LYS A 87 -9.47 12.02 -7.72
C LYS A 87 -9.00 11.53 -9.08
N SER A 88 -9.29 10.29 -9.47
CA SER A 88 -8.98 9.74 -10.81
C SER A 88 -9.95 10.18 -11.92
N SER A 89 -10.73 11.25 -11.70
CA SER A 89 -11.37 11.95 -12.82
C SER A 89 -11.21 13.48 -12.75
N PRO A 90 -10.04 14.00 -13.14
CA PRO A 90 -9.92 15.32 -13.74
C PRO A 90 -10.07 15.25 -15.29
N LEU A 91 -10.10 14.04 -15.87
CA LEU A 91 -9.88 13.79 -17.30
C LEU A 91 -11.05 13.11 -18.05
N HIS A 92 -12.23 12.97 -17.44
CA HIS A 92 -13.45 12.54 -18.16
C HIS A 92 -14.57 13.60 -18.12
N ASN A 93 -14.22 14.88 -18.07
CA ASN A 93 -15.15 15.99 -18.35
C ASN A 93 -14.44 17.08 -19.17
N ALA A 94 -13.58 16.68 -20.10
CA ALA A 94 -12.75 17.62 -20.84
C ALA A 94 -12.75 17.32 -22.34
N TRP A 95 -13.90 17.23 -23.02
CA TRP A 95 -13.87 17.23 -24.50
C TRP A 95 -15.16 17.54 -25.29
N HIS A 96 -16.22 18.15 -24.74
CA HIS A 96 -17.26 18.80 -25.56
C HIS A 96 -18.18 19.61 -24.63
N THR A 97 -18.31 20.93 -24.67
CA THR A 97 -18.64 21.77 -25.82
C THR A 97 -18.36 23.21 -25.41
N TRP A 98 -17.40 23.85 -26.05
CA TRP A 98 -17.46 25.28 -26.31
C TRP A 98 -17.64 25.42 -27.81
N ILE A 99 -18.89 25.54 -28.24
CA ILE A 99 -19.25 26.24 -29.47
C ILE A 99 -20.59 26.94 -29.25
#